data_AF-A0A9R0Y1B4-F1
#
_entry.id   AF-A0A9R0Y1B4-F1
#
_cell.length_a   1.000
_cell.length_b   1.000
_cell.length_c   1.000
_cell.angle_alpha   90.00
_cell.angle_beta   90.00
_cell.angle_gamma   90.00
#
_symmetry.space_group_name_H-M   'P 1'
#
loop_
_entity.id
_entity.type
_entity.pdbx_description
1 polymer ?
#
loop_
_entity_poly.entity_id
_entity_poly.type
_entity_poly.pdbx_seq_one_letter_code
_entity_poly.pdbx_strand_id
1 'polypeptide(L)'
;MDEGMELKGCVCRIKSCAGQLLSMEEDLVTDLDDDSWDLVWRDLRLKATFLYIDLSRVISRSENDERRKALTLLANKFFYCTDEMSTG
;
A
#
# COMPACT_ATOMS: atom_id res chain seq x y z
N MET A 1 17.21 -14.47 11.60
CA MET A 1 15.79 -14.12 11.86
C MET A 1 14.95 -15.14 11.12
N ASP A 2 13.91 -15.69 11.72
CA ASP A 2 13.06 -16.69 11.05
C ASP A 2 12.34 -16.04 9.85
N GLU A 3 12.71 -16.44 8.64
CA GLU A 3 12.16 -15.90 7.38
C GLU A 3 10.64 -16.08 7.29
N GLY A 4 10.10 -17.14 7.90
CA GLY A 4 8.66 -17.38 7.97
C GLY A 4 7.95 -16.37 8.87
N MET A 5 8.57 -15.95 9.98
CA MET A 5 8.02 -14.92 10.87
C MET A 5 8.07 -13.54 10.23
N GLU A 6 9.11 -13.23 9.45
CA GLU A 6 9.19 -11.97 8.70
C GLU A 6 8.06 -11.85 7.67
N LEU A 7 7.80 -12.92 6.89
CA LEU A 7 6.73 -12.95 5.90
C LEU A 7 5.34 -12.82 6.53
N LYS A 8 5.08 -13.52 7.63
CA LYS A 8 3.84 -13.35 8.40
C LYS A 8 3.66 -11.91 8.85
N GLY A 9 4.74 -11.28 9.34
CA GLY A 9 4.75 -9.86 9.69
C GLY A 9 4.40 -8.95 8.51
N CYS A 10 4.97 -9.20 7.33
CA CYS A 10 4.65 -8.45 6.10
C CYS A 10 3.16 -8.56 5.77
N VAL A 11 2.60 -9.77 5.79
CA VAL A 11 1.17 -9.99 5.50
C VAL A 11 0.26 -9.29 6.52
N CYS A 12 0.62 -9.32 7.81
CA CYS A 12 -0.12 -8.60 8.85
C CYS A 12 -0.14 -7.08 8.60
N ARG A 13 1.02 -6.49 8.28
CA ARG A 13 1.13 -5.06 7.97
C ARG A 13 0.41 -4.67 6.69
N ILE A 14 0.47 -5.49 5.64
CA ILE A 14 -0.29 -5.28 4.39
C ILE A 14 -1.79 -5.21 4.69
N LYS A 15 -2.32 -6.16 5.48
CA LYS A 15 -3.75 -6.16 5.85
C LYS A 15 -4.13 -4.92 6.66
N SER A 16 -3.30 -4.55 7.63
CA SER A 16 -3.53 -3.35 8.44
C SER A 16 -3.52 -2.07 7.59
N CYS A 17 -2.54 -1.94 6.69
CA CYS A 17 -2.40 -0.80 5.80
C CYS A 17 -3.58 -0.71 4.82
N ALA A 18 -4.02 -1.84 4.25
CA ALA A 18 -5.22 -1.87 3.41
C ALA A 18 -6.47 -1.38 4.16
N GLY A 19 -6.66 -1.81 5.42
CA GLY A 19 -7.78 -1.31 6.24
C GLY A 19 -7.70 0.19 6.51
N GLN A 20 -6.51 0.72 6.79
CA GLN A 20 -6.29 2.15 6.98
C GLN A 20 -6.55 2.97 5.73
N LEU A 21 -6.11 2.49 4.56
CA LEU A 21 -6.37 3.15 3.28
C LEU A 21 -7.86 3.21 2.94
N LEU A 22 -8.60 2.14 3.24
CA LEU A 22 -10.06 2.13 3.05
C LEU A 22 -10.77 3.10 4.02
N SER A 23 -10.27 3.26 5.25
CA SER A 23 -10.84 4.25 6.17
C SER A 23 -10.55 5.71 5.78
N MET A 24 -9.57 5.97 4.92
CA MET A 24 -9.30 7.33 4.40
C MET A 24 -10.36 7.79 3.39
N GLU A 25 -11.27 6.93 2.93
CA GLU A 25 -12.34 7.28 2.00
C GLU A 25 -13.19 8.45 2.53
N GLU A 26 -13.46 8.50 3.84
CA GLU A 26 -14.24 9.58 4.46
C GLU A 26 -13.53 10.94 4.36
N ASP A 27 -12.21 10.96 4.50
CA ASP A 27 -11.40 12.17 4.39
C ASP A 27 -11.38 12.70 2.94
N LEU A 28 -11.41 11.81 1.95
CA LEU A 28 -11.39 12.17 0.53
C LEU A 28 -12.72 12.76 0.01
N VAL A 29 -13.83 12.50 0.70
CA VAL A 29 -15.18 12.96 0.31
C VAL A 29 -15.59 14.22 1.07
N THR A 30 -14.77 14.67 2.01
CA THR A 30 -15.01 15.89 2.80
C THR A 30 -14.39 17.10 2.11
N ASP A 31 -15.07 18.26 2.15
CA ASP A 31 -14.51 19.54 1.69
C ASP A 31 -13.40 20.00 2.65
N LEU A 32 -12.17 19.54 2.39
CA LEU A 32 -10.96 19.89 3.12
C LEU A 32 -10.27 21.12 2.52
N ASP A 33 -9.58 21.89 3.36
CA ASP A 33 -8.66 22.93 2.89
C ASP A 33 -7.37 22.32 2.32
N ASP A 34 -6.60 23.14 1.59
CA ASP A 34 -5.37 22.71 0.91
C ASP A 34 -4.33 22.12 1.88
N ASP A 35 -4.22 22.65 3.09
CA ASP A 35 -3.28 22.18 4.12
C ASP A 35 -3.67 20.78 4.64
N SER A 36 -4.97 20.53 4.79
CA SER A 36 -5.52 19.23 5.18
C SER A 36 -5.35 18.21 4.06
N TRP A 37 -5.51 18.62 2.80
CA TRP A 37 -5.23 17.78 1.63
C TRP A 37 -3.74 17.42 1.51
N ASP A 38 -2.82 18.34 1.77
CA ASP A 38 -1.37 18.03 1.82
C ASP A 38 -1.09 16.95 2.88
N LEU A 39 -1.73 17.05 4.05
CA LEU A 39 -1.57 16.05 5.10
C LEU A 39 -2.07 14.66 4.66
N VAL A 40 -3.24 14.58 4.02
CA VAL A 40 -3.81 13.34 3.47
C VAL A 40 -2.85 12.73 2.45
N TRP A 41 -2.29 13.52 1.54
CA TRP A 41 -1.35 13.03 0.53
C TRP A 41 -0.03 12.55 1.12
N ARG A 42 0.50 13.26 2.13
CA ARG A 42 1.72 12.85 2.82
C ARG A 42 1.52 11.55 3.59
N ASP A 43 0.37 11.38 4.25
CA ASP A 43 0.05 10.13 4.94
C ASP A 43 -0.14 8.97 3.97
N LEU A 44 -0.85 9.19 2.86
CA LEU A 44 -1.01 8.21 1.78
C LEU A 44 0.36 7.75 1.22
N ARG A 45 1.25 8.70 0.92
CA ARG A 45 2.58 8.41 0.39
C ARG A 45 3.45 7.62 1.37
N LEU A 46 3.35 7.95 2.66
CA LEU A 46 4.05 7.21 3.71
C LEU A 46 3.55 5.76 3.79
N LYS A 47 2.24 5.55 3.80
CA LYS A 47 1.61 4.22 3.81
C LYS A 47 1.96 3.41 2.57
N ALA A 48 1.90 4.02 1.39
CA ALA A 48 2.29 3.40 0.13
C ALA A 48 3.75 2.93 0.15
N THR A 49 4.67 3.73 0.73
CA THR A 49 6.09 3.35 0.85
C THR A 49 6.28 2.08 1.68
N PHE A 50 5.62 1.97 2.84
CA PHE A 50 5.69 0.74 3.64
C PHE A 50 5.03 -0.45 2.95
N LEU A 51 3.90 -0.21 2.28
CA LEU A 51 3.21 -1.24 1.52
C LEU A 51 4.09 -1.77 0.38
N TYR A 52 4.85 -0.91 -0.31
CA TYR A 52 5.78 -1.29 -1.36
C TYR A 52 6.85 -2.26 -0.84
N ILE A 53 7.43 -1.95 0.33
CA ILE A 53 8.46 -2.79 0.96
C ILE A 53 7.88 -4.18 1.29
N ASP A 54 6.73 -4.22 1.95
CA ASP A 54 6.12 -5.50 2.37
C ASP A 54 5.62 -6.32 1.18
N LEU A 55 4.99 -5.70 0.17
CA LEU A 55 4.57 -6.37 -1.06
C LEU A 55 5.77 -6.92 -1.83
N SER A 56 6.85 -6.14 -1.97
CA SER A 56 8.07 -6.59 -2.65
C SER A 56 8.68 -7.82 -1.98
N ARG A 57 8.67 -7.89 -0.65
CA ARG A 57 9.10 -9.08 0.10
C ARG A 57 8.19 -10.28 -0.12
N VAL A 58 6.88 -10.09 -0.09
CA VAL A 58 5.91 -11.19 -0.30
C VAL A 58 5.97 -11.72 -1.74
N ILE A 59 6.09 -10.82 -2.73
CA ILE A 59 6.19 -11.17 -4.15
C ILE A 59 7.47 -11.95 -4.42
N SER A 60 8.62 -11.45 -3.94
CA SER A 60 9.92 -12.07 -4.22
C SER A 60 10.08 -13.46 -3.60
N ARG A 61 9.37 -13.74 -2.49
CA ARG A 61 9.37 -15.05 -1.82
C ARG A 61 8.19 -15.96 -2.22
N SER A 62 7.36 -15.55 -3.19
CA SER A 62 6.26 -16.39 -3.68
C SER A 62 6.80 -17.48 -4.62
N GLU A 63 6.76 -18.74 -4.18
CA GLU A 63 7.14 -19.90 -4.99
C GLU A 63 6.13 -20.21 -6.11
N ASN A 64 4.89 -19.73 -5.97
CA ASN A 64 3.86 -19.90 -7.00
C ASN A 64 3.93 -18.74 -8.01
N ASP A 65 4.23 -19.06 -9.26
CA ASP A 65 4.41 -18.08 -10.33
C ASP A 65 3.15 -17.31 -10.69
N GLU A 66 1.99 -17.97 -10.73
CA GLU A 66 0.73 -17.29 -11.03
C GLU A 66 0.33 -16.33 -9.91
N ARG A 67 0.50 -16.75 -8.65
CA ARG A 67 0.32 -15.89 -7.48
C ARG A 67 1.28 -14.70 -7.52
N ARG A 68 2.55 -14.94 -7.85
CA ARG A 68 3.58 -13.90 -7.98
C ARG A 68 3.18 -12.87 -9.02
N LYS A 69 2.78 -13.30 -10.23
CA LYS A 69 2.29 -12.43 -11.31
C LYS A 69 1.07 -11.62 -10.87
N ALA A 70 0.08 -12.26 -10.25
CA ALA A 70 -1.13 -11.59 -9.79
C ALA A 70 -0.83 -10.51 -8.73
N LEU A 71 0.03 -10.82 -7.77
CA LEU A 71 0.46 -9.86 -6.75
C LEU A 71 1.25 -8.69 -7.36
N THR A 72 2.16 -8.97 -8.30
CA THR A 72 2.90 -7.92 -9.01
C THR A 72 1.97 -7.00 -9.78
N LEU A 73 0.99 -7.55 -10.51
CA LEU A 73 0.03 -6.74 -11.26
C LEU A 73 -0.81 -5.86 -10.33
N LEU A 74 -1.28 -6.42 -9.21
CA LEU A 74 -2.04 -5.67 -8.21
C LEU A 74 -1.21 -4.55 -7.59
N ALA A 75 0.03 -4.84 -7.20
CA ALA A 75 0.95 -3.86 -6.63
C ALA A 75 1.20 -2.71 -7.62
N ASN A 76 1.54 -3.04 -8.88
CA ASN A 76 1.79 -2.04 -9.91
C ASN A 76 0.58 -1.15 -10.15
N LYS A 77 -0.62 -1.74 -10.23
CA LYS A 77 -1.87 -0.98 -10.41
C LYS A 77 -2.12 -0.03 -9.23
N PHE A 78 -1.94 -0.52 -8.00
CA PHE A 78 -2.09 0.31 -6.81
C PHE A 78 -1.12 1.50 -6.81
N PHE A 79 0.18 1.26 -7.02
CA PHE A 79 1.18 2.33 -6.98
C PHE A 79 1.02 3.32 -8.13
N TYR A 80 0.61 2.86 -9.31
CA TYR A 80 0.26 3.74 -10.42
C TYR A 80 -0.87 4.71 -10.04
N CYS A 81 -1.98 4.20 -9.51
CA CYS A 81 -3.09 5.06 -9.08
C CYS A 81 -2.68 6.02 -7.94
N THR A 82 -1.82 5.56 -7.04
CA THR A 82 -1.33 6.39 -5.92
C THR A 82 -0.44 7.54 -6.39
N ASP A 83 0.39 7.29 -7.41
CA ASP A 83 1.24 8.29 -8.04
C ASP A 83 0.40 9.33 -8.81
N GLU A 84 -0.59 8.87 -9.60
CA GLU A 84 -1.52 9.76 -10.29
C GLU A 84 -2.23 10.73 -9.32
N MET A 85 -2.73 10.21 -8.19
CA MET A 85 -3.37 11.02 -7.14
C MET A 85 -2.42 12.04 -6.47
N SER A 86 -1.11 11.76 -6.45
CA SER A 86 -0.12 12.66 -5.84
C SER A 86 0.37 13.77 -6.78
N THR A 87 -0.01 13.72 -8.06
CA THR A 87 0.41 14.68 -9.10
C THR A 87 -0.72 15.59 -9.60
N GLY A 88 -1.91 15.46 -9.01
CA GLY A 88 -3.10 16.26 -9.32
C GLY A 88 -3.15 17.61 -8.61
#